data_AF-A0A080M1M8-F1
#
_entry.id   AF-A0A080M1M8-F1
#
_cell.length_a   1.000
_cell.length_b   1.000
_cell.length_c   1.000
_cell.angle_alpha   90.00
_cell.angle_beta   90.00
_cell.angle_gamma   90.00
#
_symmetry.space_group_name_H-M   'P 1'
#
loop_
_entity.id
_entity.type
_entity.pdbx_description
1 polymer ?
#
loop_
_entity_poly.entity_id
_entity_poly.type
_entity_poly.pdbx_seq_one_letter_code
_entity_poly.pdbx_strand_id
1 'polypeptide(L)'
;MSFHAVLRNGVKSIFLRFEEALDTPFGGDDNPLRHLGAFGLYLLWIVVGSGLYLYAVLDTGIDAVYRSIGEISSEQWYLGGILRSLHRYASDGFMLVMLLHLIREWCYGRYHGFRRYSWLTGVPLLWLAYLAGIGGYWIVWDQLAQWSATATTELLDWLPIFSEPSARNFMAPDSINDRFFTMLVFLHLGVPLLLILGLWAHVHRISHVDYLPSRRAMLATLATLLVLSLLKPALSHPPANLARVPGAIGLDWFILFIHPLTDLSSPALIWTLLFGLTALLFALPFLPRPRPQPVAVVDAASCTGCDRCLADCPYAAISMAPHPRRPGLQLAVVDADLCAACGICAGACPSSTPFRRQEALTTGIDMPQQPVHALREQLEQALAQCSGRCTIVVFSCTRGADASALAAADTVVIPLLCTGMLPPAFVEYALRGGADGVFVSTCRHGGCDFRLGDRWTSERLRGQREPHLRKTVPASRLQLYPAAARDSSALADALAEFRTRLGTVSDDRLPPYQRKAP
;
A
#
# COMPACT_ATOMS: atom_id res chain seq x y z
N MET A 1 -4.90 -15.21 23.55
CA MET A 1 -4.66 -14.13 22.57
C MET A 1 -5.25 -12.83 23.13
N SER A 2 -4.58 -11.69 22.98
CA SER A 2 -5.11 -10.38 23.43
C SER A 2 -6.38 -10.00 22.65
N PHE A 3 -7.33 -9.29 23.28
CA PHE A 3 -8.53 -8.73 22.63
C PHE A 3 -8.19 -7.95 21.35
N HIS A 4 -7.12 -7.16 21.39
CA HIS A 4 -6.61 -6.43 20.23
C HIS A 4 -6.27 -7.37 19.05
N ALA A 5 -5.66 -8.52 19.31
CA ALA A 5 -5.31 -9.48 18.26
C ALA A 5 -6.55 -10.14 17.64
N VAL A 6 -7.57 -10.42 18.46
CA VAL A 6 -8.84 -10.99 17.98
C VAL A 6 -9.57 -9.99 17.09
N LEU A 7 -9.74 -8.75 17.55
CA LEU A 7 -10.39 -7.69 16.79
C LEU A 7 -9.67 -7.44 15.46
N ARG A 8 -8.34 -7.28 15.52
CA ARG A 8 -7.51 -7.04 14.34
C ARG A 8 -7.62 -8.17 13.32
N ASN A 9 -7.57 -9.43 13.77
CA ASN A 9 -7.68 -10.58 12.88
C ASN A 9 -9.09 -10.70 12.26
N GLY A 10 -10.14 -10.34 13.00
CA GLY A 10 -11.51 -10.27 12.48
C GLY A 10 -11.63 -9.23 11.36
N VAL A 11 -11.16 -8.01 11.60
CA VAL A 11 -11.16 -6.93 10.60
C VAL A 11 -10.30 -7.31 9.39
N LYS A 12 -9.11 -7.88 9.61
CA LYS A 12 -8.23 -8.38 8.54
C LYS A 12 -8.95 -9.42 7.67
N SER A 13 -9.68 -10.35 8.28
CA SER A 13 -10.44 -11.36 7.52
C SER A 13 -11.54 -10.75 6.67
N ILE A 14 -12.19 -9.67 7.14
CA ILE A 14 -13.20 -8.95 6.37
C ILE A 14 -12.54 -8.23 5.19
N PHE A 15 -11.45 -7.49 5.44
CA PHE A 15 -10.69 -6.81 4.39
C PHE A 15 -10.20 -7.77 3.31
N LEU A 16 -9.64 -8.93 3.69
CA LEU A 16 -9.20 -9.94 2.74
C LEU A 16 -10.33 -10.43 1.83
N ARG A 17 -11.52 -10.66 2.37
CA ARG A 17 -12.69 -11.07 1.56
C ARG A 17 -13.07 -10.01 0.54
N PHE A 18 -13.08 -8.75 0.93
CA PHE A 18 -13.37 -7.66 0.01
C PHE A 18 -12.27 -7.46 -1.04
N GLU A 19 -11.00 -7.52 -0.65
CA GLU A 19 -9.88 -7.46 -1.60
C GLU A 19 -9.99 -8.59 -2.64
N GLU A 20 -10.19 -9.83 -2.21
CA GLU A 20 -10.32 -10.98 -3.11
C GLU A 20 -11.58 -10.90 -3.98
N ALA A 21 -12.71 -10.42 -3.45
CA ALA A 21 -13.92 -10.23 -4.23
C ALA A 21 -13.72 -9.22 -5.37
N LEU A 22 -12.93 -8.16 -5.14
CA LEU A 22 -12.60 -7.16 -6.16
C LEU A 22 -11.54 -7.63 -7.16
N ASP A 23 -10.76 -8.67 -6.87
CA ASP A 23 -9.79 -9.22 -7.83
C ASP A 23 -10.48 -9.82 -9.07
N THR A 24 -11.72 -10.31 -8.95
CA THR A 24 -12.43 -10.91 -10.09
C THR A 24 -12.85 -9.86 -11.14
N PRO A 25 -13.53 -8.76 -10.78
CA PRO A 25 -13.91 -7.73 -11.76
C PRO A 25 -12.76 -6.80 -12.18
N PHE A 26 -11.78 -6.52 -11.30
CA PHE A 26 -10.72 -5.54 -11.58
C PHE A 26 -9.38 -6.19 -11.94
N GLY A 27 -9.09 -7.40 -11.47
CA GLY A 27 -7.73 -7.94 -11.46
C GLY A 27 -6.86 -7.27 -10.39
N GLY A 28 -5.63 -7.78 -10.21
CA GLY A 28 -4.73 -7.29 -9.14
C GLY A 28 -4.19 -5.86 -9.36
N ASP A 29 -4.02 -5.44 -10.61
CA ASP A 29 -3.50 -4.11 -10.97
C ASP A 29 -4.52 -2.98 -10.75
N ASP A 30 -5.80 -3.26 -11.01
CA ASP A 30 -6.87 -2.25 -10.97
C ASP A 30 -7.70 -2.31 -9.67
N ASN A 31 -7.39 -3.24 -8.75
CA ASN A 31 -8.13 -3.40 -7.49
C ASN A 31 -7.89 -2.22 -6.53
N PRO A 32 -8.92 -1.40 -6.22
CA PRO A 32 -8.75 -0.19 -5.43
C PRO A 32 -8.31 -0.45 -3.99
N LEU A 33 -8.75 -1.56 -3.37
CA LEU A 33 -8.40 -1.89 -1.99
C LEU A 33 -6.93 -2.33 -1.85
N ARG A 34 -6.33 -2.84 -2.94
CA ARG A 34 -4.90 -3.22 -2.95
C ARG A 34 -3.99 -2.00 -3.10
N HIS A 35 -4.48 -0.95 -3.76
CA HIS A 35 -3.71 0.25 -4.15
C HIS A 35 -4.15 1.54 -3.44
N LEU A 36 -4.76 1.46 -2.26
CA LEU A 36 -5.34 2.61 -1.53
C LEU A 36 -4.39 3.81 -1.40
N GLY A 37 -3.10 3.59 -1.13
CA GLY A 37 -2.12 4.68 -1.04
C GLY A 37 -1.95 5.46 -2.35
N ALA A 38 -1.88 4.74 -3.48
CA ALA A 38 -1.77 5.34 -4.81
C ALA A 38 -3.06 6.05 -5.22
N PHE A 39 -4.23 5.47 -4.91
CA PHE A 39 -5.52 6.14 -5.13
C PHE A 39 -5.65 7.41 -4.30
N GLY A 40 -5.18 7.40 -3.04
CA GLY A 40 -5.16 8.58 -2.18
C GLY A 40 -4.32 9.71 -2.80
N LEU A 41 -3.11 9.41 -3.27
CA LEU A 41 -2.27 10.41 -3.93
C LEU A 41 -2.89 10.91 -5.24
N TYR A 42 -3.51 10.03 -6.03
CA TYR A 42 -4.19 10.41 -7.27
C TYR A 42 -5.38 11.34 -7.03
N LEU A 43 -6.24 11.02 -6.05
CA LEU A 43 -7.38 11.86 -5.67
C LEU A 43 -6.90 13.22 -5.14
N LEU A 44 -5.83 13.24 -4.33
CA LEU A 44 -5.21 14.49 -3.88
C LEU A 44 -4.72 15.33 -5.07
N TRP A 45 -4.11 14.73 -6.10
CA TRP A 45 -3.71 15.47 -7.30
C TRP A 45 -4.91 16.03 -8.08
N ILE A 46 -6.03 15.32 -8.13
CA ILE A 46 -7.27 15.85 -8.70
C ILE A 46 -7.75 17.06 -7.89
N VAL A 47 -7.77 16.95 -6.56
CA VAL A 47 -8.17 18.04 -5.64
C VAL A 47 -7.25 19.26 -5.83
N VAL A 48 -5.93 19.07 -5.83
CA VAL A 48 -4.95 20.16 -6.03
C VAL A 48 -5.13 20.82 -7.41
N GLY A 49 -5.23 20.03 -8.48
CA GLY A 49 -5.38 20.55 -9.84
C GLY A 49 -6.69 21.31 -10.04
N SER A 50 -7.81 20.73 -9.59
CA SER A 50 -9.12 21.39 -9.64
C SER A 50 -9.18 22.62 -8.72
N GLY A 51 -8.56 22.57 -7.55
CA GLY A 51 -8.51 23.67 -6.59
C GLY A 51 -7.73 24.88 -7.10
N LEU A 52 -6.59 24.64 -7.76
CA LEU A 52 -5.79 25.71 -8.38
C LEU A 52 -6.59 26.43 -9.49
N TYR A 53 -7.34 25.68 -10.30
CA TYR A 53 -8.23 26.26 -11.30
C TYR A 53 -9.35 27.09 -10.65
N LEU A 54 -10.02 26.53 -9.65
CA LEU A 54 -11.10 27.23 -8.95
C LEU A 54 -10.60 28.51 -8.29
N TYR A 55 -9.40 28.50 -7.71
CA TYR A 55 -8.77 29.70 -7.17
C TYR A 55 -8.53 30.78 -8.25
N ALA A 56 -8.07 30.40 -9.45
CA ALA A 56 -7.83 31.34 -10.53
C ALA A 56 -9.11 32.00 -11.08
N VAL A 57 -10.27 31.35 -10.91
CA VAL A 57 -11.57 31.84 -11.39
C VAL A 57 -12.40 32.47 -10.26
N LEU A 58 -12.00 32.27 -9.00
CA LEU A 58 -12.68 32.81 -7.83
C LEU A 58 -12.37 34.30 -7.64
N ASP A 59 -13.41 35.13 -7.51
CA ASP A 59 -13.28 36.50 -7.01
C ASP A 59 -13.26 36.48 -5.47
N THR A 60 -12.25 37.12 -4.86
CA THR A 60 -11.96 37.04 -3.41
C THR A 60 -12.49 38.23 -2.59
N GLY A 61 -13.24 39.18 -3.17
CA GLY A 61 -13.84 40.32 -2.44
C GLY A 61 -15.17 40.00 -1.73
N ILE A 62 -15.46 40.58 -0.54
CA ILE A 62 -16.68 40.32 0.29
C ILE A 62 -18.00 40.31 -0.51
N ASP A 63 -18.24 41.33 -1.35
CA ASP A 63 -19.49 41.44 -2.12
C ASP A 63 -19.56 40.49 -3.33
N ALA A 64 -18.44 39.83 -3.64
CA ALA A 64 -18.23 39.00 -4.82
C ALA A 64 -17.95 37.52 -4.51
N VAL A 65 -17.53 37.12 -3.29
CA VAL A 65 -17.21 35.69 -3.00
C VAL A 65 -18.46 34.81 -3.10
N TYR A 66 -19.55 35.15 -2.38
CA TYR A 66 -20.79 34.39 -2.48
C TYR A 66 -21.44 34.54 -3.87
N ARG A 67 -21.31 35.72 -4.50
CA ARG A 67 -21.87 35.93 -5.84
C ARG A 67 -21.10 35.13 -6.90
N SER A 68 -19.77 35.12 -6.87
CA SER A 68 -18.88 34.34 -7.74
C SER A 68 -19.07 32.83 -7.54
N ILE A 69 -19.09 32.35 -6.29
CA ILE A 69 -19.32 30.93 -6.00
C ILE A 69 -20.76 30.54 -6.30
N GLY A 70 -21.72 31.41 -5.99
CA GLY A 70 -23.14 31.26 -6.28
C GLY A 70 -23.40 31.20 -7.79
N GLU A 71 -22.79 32.06 -8.59
CA GLU A 71 -22.85 32.07 -10.06
C GLU A 71 -22.20 30.79 -10.63
N ILE A 72 -21.03 30.39 -10.13
CA ILE A 72 -20.36 29.12 -10.50
C ILE A 72 -21.22 27.90 -10.15
N SER A 73 -21.92 27.91 -9.01
CA SER A 73 -22.75 26.81 -8.50
C SER A 73 -24.16 26.76 -9.10
N SER A 74 -24.78 27.91 -9.38
CA SER A 74 -26.19 28.01 -9.78
C SER A 74 -26.39 28.13 -11.27
N GLU A 75 -25.49 28.78 -12.01
CA GLU A 75 -25.56 28.87 -13.47
C GLU A 75 -24.82 27.72 -14.18
N GLN A 76 -23.91 27.03 -13.46
CA GLN A 76 -23.05 25.99 -14.03
C GLN A 76 -22.36 26.42 -15.33
N TRP A 77 -21.67 27.56 -15.34
CA TRP A 77 -20.74 27.86 -16.43
C TRP A 77 -19.77 26.67 -16.61
N TYR A 78 -19.86 26.04 -17.80
CA TYR A 78 -19.44 24.68 -18.13
C TYR A 78 -18.27 24.12 -17.32
N LEU A 79 -17.09 24.72 -17.44
CA LEU A 79 -15.87 24.16 -16.84
C LEU A 79 -15.82 24.41 -15.33
N GLY A 80 -16.33 25.54 -14.84
CA GLY A 80 -16.26 25.94 -13.43
C GLY A 80 -17.18 25.13 -12.52
N GLY A 81 -18.44 24.93 -12.91
CA GLY A 81 -19.42 24.17 -12.12
C GLY A 81 -19.08 22.68 -12.02
N ILE A 82 -18.63 22.09 -13.13
CA ILE A 82 -18.19 20.68 -13.16
C ILE A 82 -16.91 20.52 -12.33
N LEU A 83 -15.93 21.42 -12.46
CA LEU A 83 -14.68 21.33 -11.69
C LEU A 83 -14.90 21.55 -10.19
N ARG A 84 -15.88 22.38 -9.79
CA ARG A 84 -16.29 22.50 -8.39
C ARG A 84 -16.83 21.18 -7.85
N SER A 85 -17.72 20.53 -8.59
CA SER A 85 -18.27 19.22 -8.21
C SER A 85 -17.19 18.14 -8.21
N LEU A 86 -16.27 18.17 -9.17
CA LEU A 86 -15.13 17.26 -9.23
C LEU A 86 -14.20 17.45 -8.02
N HIS A 87 -13.86 18.69 -7.68
CA HIS A 87 -13.04 19.02 -6.52
C HIS A 87 -13.68 18.49 -5.24
N ARG A 88 -15.00 18.68 -5.11
CA ARG A 88 -15.78 18.16 -3.99
C ARG A 88 -15.73 16.64 -3.91
N TYR A 89 -16.16 15.93 -4.95
CA TYR A 89 -16.22 14.47 -4.92
C TYR A 89 -14.84 13.82 -4.83
N ALA A 90 -13.80 14.44 -5.40
CA ALA A 90 -12.43 13.98 -5.23
C ALA A 90 -11.94 14.15 -3.78
N SER A 91 -12.35 15.22 -3.08
CA SER A 91 -12.06 15.42 -1.66
C SER A 91 -12.73 14.35 -0.79
N ASP A 92 -14.02 14.08 -1.02
CA ASP A 92 -14.75 13.03 -0.28
C ASP A 92 -14.14 11.64 -0.52
N GLY A 93 -13.80 11.35 -1.79
CA GLY A 93 -13.08 10.13 -2.16
C GLY A 93 -11.71 10.03 -1.47
N PHE A 94 -10.97 11.13 -1.40
CA PHE A 94 -9.66 11.18 -0.73
C PHE A 94 -9.80 10.84 0.76
N MET A 95 -10.79 11.42 1.44
CA MET A 95 -11.06 11.14 2.87
C MET A 95 -11.43 9.68 3.11
N LEU A 96 -12.30 9.11 2.25
CA LEU A 96 -12.68 7.70 2.32
C LEU A 96 -11.47 6.78 2.11
N VAL A 97 -10.68 7.02 1.07
CA VAL A 97 -9.50 6.19 0.76
C VAL A 97 -8.44 6.31 1.85
N MET A 98 -8.24 7.49 2.42
CA MET A 98 -7.35 7.71 3.56
C MET A 98 -7.78 6.90 4.79
N LEU A 99 -9.08 6.89 5.13
CA LEU A 99 -9.61 6.10 6.23
C LEU A 99 -9.42 4.60 5.99
N LEU A 100 -9.76 4.12 4.79
CA LEU A 100 -9.56 2.72 4.41
C LEU A 100 -8.08 2.33 4.44
N HIS A 101 -7.18 3.23 4.01
CA HIS A 101 -5.74 3.03 4.07
C HIS A 101 -5.26 2.85 5.51
N LEU A 102 -5.69 3.72 6.43
CA LEU A 102 -5.36 3.62 7.85
C LEU A 102 -5.83 2.29 8.46
N ILE A 103 -7.10 1.92 8.25
CA ILE A 103 -7.67 0.69 8.80
C ILE A 103 -6.98 -0.54 8.22
N ARG A 104 -6.69 -0.53 6.91
CA ARG A 104 -5.97 -1.60 6.25
C ARG A 104 -4.59 -1.78 6.87
N GLU A 105 -3.76 -0.75 6.89
CA GLU A 105 -2.40 -0.88 7.41
C GLU A 105 -2.38 -1.28 8.90
N TRP A 106 -3.36 -0.83 9.70
CA TRP A 106 -3.58 -1.34 11.06
C TRP A 106 -3.94 -2.84 11.09
N CYS A 107 -4.94 -3.29 10.33
CA CYS A 107 -5.41 -4.68 10.42
C CYS A 107 -4.36 -5.70 9.92
N TYR A 108 -3.51 -5.28 8.98
CA TYR A 108 -2.36 -6.08 8.53
C TYR A 108 -1.14 -6.00 9.46
N GLY A 109 -1.18 -5.18 10.52
CA GLY A 109 -0.05 -5.05 11.45
C GLY A 109 1.11 -4.22 10.91
N ARG A 110 0.88 -3.40 9.89
CA ARG A 110 1.89 -2.69 9.08
C ARG A 110 2.31 -1.35 9.71
N TYR A 111 2.44 -1.31 11.02
CA TYR A 111 2.88 -0.16 11.82
C TYR A 111 4.10 -0.49 12.69
N HIS A 112 4.68 -1.68 12.49
CA HIS A 112 5.84 -2.19 13.22
C HIS A 112 7.08 -2.31 12.31
N GLY A 113 8.23 -2.52 12.95
CA GLY A 113 9.53 -2.73 12.30
C GLY A 113 9.90 -1.56 11.40
N PHE A 114 10.33 -1.91 10.19
CA PHE A 114 10.66 -0.99 9.12
C PHE A 114 9.52 -0.05 8.69
N ARG A 115 8.24 -0.41 8.96
CA ARG A 115 7.07 0.43 8.62
C ARG A 115 6.72 1.44 9.70
N ARG A 116 7.39 1.41 10.84
CA ARG A 116 7.13 2.34 11.96
C ARG A 116 7.29 3.80 11.53
N TYR A 117 8.29 4.10 10.71
CA TYR A 117 8.53 5.47 10.25
C TYR A 117 7.34 6.01 9.46
N SER A 118 6.90 5.31 8.41
CA SER A 118 5.74 5.71 7.59
C SER A 118 4.46 5.82 8.43
N TRP A 119 4.25 4.91 9.39
CA TRP A 119 3.10 5.02 10.28
C TRP A 119 3.11 6.31 11.11
N LEU A 120 4.24 6.60 11.78
CA LEU A 120 4.38 7.78 12.64
C LEU A 120 4.26 9.09 11.85
N THR A 121 4.81 9.15 10.63
CA THR A 121 4.68 10.33 9.77
C THR A 121 3.30 10.45 9.14
N GLY A 122 2.54 9.35 9.02
CA GLY A 122 1.17 9.35 8.50
C GLY A 122 0.13 9.92 9.47
N VAL A 123 0.32 9.75 10.78
CA VAL A 123 -0.65 10.22 11.80
C VAL A 123 -0.91 11.74 11.73
N PRO A 124 0.11 12.62 11.65
CA PRO A 124 -0.11 14.06 11.47
C PRO A 124 -0.84 14.42 10.16
N LEU A 125 -0.68 13.62 9.09
CA LEU A 125 -1.33 13.89 7.80
C LEU A 125 -2.85 13.77 7.87
N LEU A 126 -3.37 12.93 8.76
CA LEU A 126 -4.80 12.82 9.02
C LEU A 126 -5.36 14.19 9.47
N TRP A 127 -4.69 14.85 10.42
CA TRP A 127 -5.09 16.17 10.91
C TRP A 127 -5.02 17.25 9.82
N LEU A 128 -3.94 17.27 9.03
CA LEU A 128 -3.80 18.21 7.90
C LEU A 128 -4.89 18.01 6.85
N ALA A 129 -5.25 16.76 6.53
CA ALA A 129 -6.32 16.43 5.59
C ALA A 129 -7.69 16.94 6.08
N TYR A 130 -8.03 16.70 7.35
CA TYR A 130 -9.28 17.23 7.93
C TYR A 130 -9.30 18.75 8.00
N LEU A 131 -8.19 19.38 8.38
CA LEU A 131 -8.08 20.84 8.43
C LEU A 131 -8.26 21.46 7.04
N ALA A 132 -7.63 20.89 6.02
CA ALA A 132 -7.82 21.32 4.63
C ALA A 132 -9.27 21.12 4.19
N GLY A 133 -9.85 19.95 4.49
CA GLY A 133 -11.24 19.61 4.17
C GLY A 133 -12.23 20.62 4.75
N ILE A 134 -12.20 20.86 6.06
CA ILE A 134 -13.08 21.81 6.75
C ILE A 134 -12.89 23.23 6.21
N GLY A 135 -11.63 23.69 6.06
CA GLY A 135 -11.33 25.02 5.51
C GLY A 135 -11.90 25.24 4.11
N GLY A 136 -11.98 24.18 3.29
CA GLY A 136 -12.58 24.25 1.96
C GLY A 136 -14.08 24.53 1.97
N TYR A 137 -14.82 24.04 2.98
CA TYR A 137 -16.24 24.38 3.12
C TYR A 137 -16.42 25.85 3.48
N TRP A 138 -15.57 26.39 4.34
CA TRP A 138 -15.72 27.75 4.82
C TRP A 138 -15.59 28.77 3.67
N ILE A 139 -14.78 28.47 2.64
CA ILE A 139 -14.60 29.35 1.48
C ILE A 139 -15.91 29.53 0.69
N VAL A 140 -16.82 28.55 0.72
CA VAL A 140 -18.12 28.62 0.01
C VAL A 140 -19.03 29.70 0.59
N TRP A 141 -18.94 29.93 1.90
CA TRP A 141 -19.72 30.93 2.63
C TRP A 141 -21.25 30.83 2.46
N ASP A 142 -21.77 29.61 2.42
CA ASP A 142 -23.21 29.31 2.48
C ASP A 142 -23.66 28.95 3.90
N GLN A 143 -24.94 28.61 4.08
CA GLN A 143 -25.47 28.21 5.40
C GLN A 143 -24.74 27.01 6.03
N LEU A 144 -24.26 26.07 5.21
CA LEU A 144 -23.47 24.93 5.70
C LEU A 144 -22.08 25.38 6.18
N ALA A 145 -21.44 26.28 5.44
CA ALA A 145 -20.19 26.91 5.83
C ALA A 145 -20.32 27.68 7.14
N GLN A 146 -21.38 28.48 7.30
CA GLN A 146 -21.67 29.22 8.55
C GLN A 146 -21.79 28.25 9.74
N TRP A 147 -22.62 27.22 9.60
CA TRP A 147 -22.80 26.23 10.67
C TRP A 147 -21.50 25.50 10.99
N SER A 148 -20.75 25.04 9.99
CA SER A 148 -19.46 24.38 10.21
C SER A 148 -18.45 25.31 10.88
N ALA A 149 -18.41 26.59 10.50
CA ALA A 149 -17.49 27.57 11.09
C ALA A 149 -17.81 27.82 12.56
N THR A 150 -19.08 28.05 12.89
CA THR A 150 -19.53 28.19 14.30
C THR A 150 -19.24 26.91 15.08
N ALA A 151 -19.65 25.74 14.59
CA ALA A 151 -19.45 24.47 15.30
C ALA A 151 -17.97 24.13 15.51
N THR A 152 -17.10 24.42 14.53
CA THR A 152 -15.65 24.21 14.68
C THR A 152 -15.04 25.16 15.70
N THR A 153 -15.44 26.44 15.69
CA THR A 153 -14.89 27.43 16.61
C THR A 153 -15.38 27.22 18.04
N GLU A 154 -16.64 26.84 18.23
CA GLU A 154 -17.14 26.39 19.54
C GLU A 154 -16.39 25.15 20.05
N LEU A 155 -16.12 24.19 19.16
CA LEU A 155 -15.29 23.03 19.51
C LEU A 155 -13.86 23.46 19.89
N LEU A 156 -13.26 24.40 19.16
CA LEU A 156 -11.91 24.91 19.44
C LEU A 156 -11.85 25.73 20.72
N ASP A 157 -12.89 26.49 21.05
CA ASP A 157 -12.96 27.33 22.26
C ASP A 157 -12.91 26.50 23.55
N TRP A 158 -13.22 25.20 23.46
CA TRP A 158 -12.98 24.26 24.55
C TRP A 158 -11.49 24.04 24.85
N LEU A 159 -10.61 24.10 23.83
CA LEU A 159 -9.18 24.09 24.03
C LEU A 159 -8.78 25.51 24.48
N PRO A 160 -8.31 25.73 25.71
CA PRO A 160 -8.01 27.06 26.25
C PRO A 160 -6.72 27.65 25.63
N ILE A 161 -6.67 27.72 24.30
CA ILE A 161 -5.58 28.19 23.46
C ILE A 161 -5.70 29.70 23.24
N PHE A 162 -6.94 30.19 23.09
CA PHE A 162 -7.24 31.60 22.89
C PHE A 162 -7.74 32.23 24.20
N SER A 163 -7.39 33.49 24.43
CA SER A 163 -7.84 34.25 25.60
C SER A 163 -9.33 34.61 25.56
N GLU A 164 -9.91 34.58 24.37
CA GLU A 164 -11.29 34.97 24.08
C GLU A 164 -11.92 33.92 23.16
N PRO A 165 -13.21 33.57 23.34
CA PRO A 165 -13.90 32.62 22.47
C PRO A 165 -13.86 33.07 21.01
N SER A 166 -13.25 32.26 20.15
CA SER A 166 -13.16 32.47 18.72
C SER A 166 -14.51 32.41 18.01
N ALA A 167 -15.49 31.68 18.57
CA ALA A 167 -16.86 31.60 18.04
C ALA A 167 -17.57 32.97 18.00
N ARG A 168 -17.14 33.92 18.83
CA ARG A 168 -17.68 35.30 18.84
C ARG A 168 -17.52 36.01 17.48
N ASN A 169 -16.52 35.62 16.69
CA ASN A 169 -16.26 36.19 15.37
C ASN A 169 -17.30 35.76 14.31
N PHE A 170 -18.25 34.89 14.68
CA PHE A 170 -19.33 34.42 13.81
C PHE A 170 -20.72 34.83 14.33
N MET A 171 -20.79 35.70 15.35
CA MET A 171 -22.06 36.11 15.97
C MET A 171 -22.62 37.41 15.40
N ALA A 172 -21.82 38.23 14.73
CA ALA A 172 -22.24 39.52 14.18
C ALA A 172 -21.69 39.72 12.75
N PRO A 173 -22.48 40.25 11.79
CA PRO A 173 -22.01 40.54 10.43
C PRO A 173 -20.72 41.39 10.39
N ASP A 174 -20.62 42.40 11.27
CA ASP A 174 -19.49 43.33 11.31
C ASP A 174 -18.18 42.70 11.83
N SER A 175 -18.24 41.48 12.37
CA SER A 175 -17.07 40.78 12.90
C SER A 175 -16.24 40.06 11.82
N ILE A 176 -16.77 39.95 10.59
CA ILE A 176 -16.09 39.29 9.46
C ILE A 176 -15.76 40.33 8.39
N ASN A 177 -14.48 40.38 7.98
CA ASN A 177 -13.94 41.37 7.04
C ASN A 177 -13.17 40.70 5.87
N ASP A 178 -12.73 41.47 4.87
CA ASP A 178 -12.06 40.95 3.66
C ASP A 178 -10.78 40.18 4.00
N ARG A 179 -10.12 40.58 5.08
CA ARG A 179 -8.88 39.94 5.55
C ARG A 179 -9.15 38.52 6.07
N PHE A 180 -10.33 38.27 6.66
CA PHE A 180 -10.72 36.93 7.10
C PHE A 180 -10.80 35.95 5.92
N PHE A 181 -11.50 36.31 4.84
CA PHE A 181 -11.62 35.45 3.65
C PHE A 181 -10.28 35.27 2.94
N THR A 182 -9.50 36.34 2.83
CA THR A 182 -8.13 36.27 2.29
C THR A 182 -7.28 35.28 3.09
N MET A 183 -7.29 35.39 4.43
CA MET A 183 -6.58 34.47 5.32
C MET A 183 -7.08 33.02 5.17
N LEU A 184 -8.39 32.83 5.07
CA LEU A 184 -9.00 31.50 4.92
C LEU A 184 -8.56 30.82 3.62
N VAL A 185 -8.54 31.55 2.51
CA VAL A 185 -8.03 31.05 1.22
C VAL A 185 -6.54 30.73 1.34
N PHE A 186 -5.72 31.61 1.93
CA PHE A 186 -4.30 31.32 2.19
C PHE A 186 -4.09 30.07 3.05
N LEU A 187 -4.89 29.88 4.11
CA LEU A 187 -4.82 28.70 4.97
C LEU A 187 -5.20 27.44 4.18
N HIS A 188 -6.27 27.48 3.40
CA HIS A 188 -6.73 26.35 2.60
C HIS A 188 -5.77 26.01 1.45
N LEU A 189 -4.99 26.96 0.94
CA LEU A 189 -3.89 26.70 -0.01
C LEU A 189 -2.65 26.17 0.72
N GLY A 190 -2.32 26.72 1.89
CA GLY A 190 -1.12 26.39 2.66
C GLY A 190 -1.16 25.00 3.30
N VAL A 191 -2.30 24.59 3.85
CA VAL A 191 -2.42 23.28 4.53
C VAL A 191 -2.20 22.10 3.57
N PRO A 192 -2.76 22.07 2.34
CA PRO A 192 -2.43 21.06 1.34
C PRO A 192 -0.95 21.04 0.93
N LEU A 193 -0.26 22.17 0.88
CA LEU A 193 1.18 22.21 0.61
C LEU A 193 1.97 21.53 1.74
N LEU A 194 1.60 21.78 3.00
CA LEU A 194 2.15 21.08 4.15
C LEU A 194 1.82 19.58 4.12
N LEU A 195 0.61 19.22 3.70
CA LEU A 195 0.20 17.83 3.51
C LEU A 195 1.06 17.13 2.44
N ILE A 196 1.34 17.78 1.30
CA ILE A 196 2.22 17.25 0.25
C ILE A 196 3.67 17.08 0.77
N LEU A 197 4.20 18.06 1.50
CA LEU A 197 5.52 17.94 2.14
C LEU A 197 5.56 16.78 3.14
N GLY A 198 4.52 16.64 3.95
CA GLY A 198 4.37 15.52 4.89
C GLY A 198 4.24 14.17 4.18
N LEU A 199 3.53 14.11 3.04
CA LEU A 199 3.43 12.92 2.20
C LEU A 199 4.78 12.50 1.63
N TRP A 200 5.64 13.45 1.24
CA TRP A 200 7.02 13.13 0.87
C TRP A 200 7.72 12.39 2.00
N ALA A 201 7.66 12.89 3.24
CA ALA A 201 8.23 12.19 4.39
C ALA A 201 7.57 10.83 4.65
N HIS A 202 6.25 10.70 4.42
CA HIS A 202 5.52 9.45 4.59
C HIS A 202 6.00 8.32 3.67
N VAL A 203 6.35 8.66 2.42
CA VAL A 203 6.72 7.68 1.38
C VAL A 203 8.22 7.59 1.11
N HIS A 204 9.04 8.55 1.56
CA HIS A 204 10.46 8.65 1.18
C HIS A 204 11.32 7.42 1.54
N ARG A 205 10.98 6.69 2.60
CA ARG A 205 11.69 5.45 2.99
C ARG A 205 11.19 4.18 2.29
N ILE A 206 10.22 4.32 1.40
CA ILE A 206 9.65 3.22 0.64
C ILE A 206 10.35 3.22 -0.73
N SER A 207 11.15 2.19 -1.05
CA SER A 207 11.72 2.07 -2.39
C SER A 207 10.67 1.57 -3.38
N HIS A 208 10.76 1.95 -4.65
CA HIS A 208 9.81 1.54 -5.70
C HIS A 208 8.35 1.78 -5.29
N VAL A 209 8.01 3.03 -4.94
CA VAL A 209 6.63 3.42 -4.60
C VAL A 209 5.79 3.49 -5.87
N ASP A 210 4.62 2.87 -5.85
CA ASP A 210 3.59 3.13 -6.84
C ASP A 210 2.89 4.45 -6.47
N TYR A 211 3.37 5.56 -7.03
CA TYR A 211 2.80 6.88 -6.76
C TYR A 211 1.39 7.04 -7.35
N LEU A 212 1.10 6.35 -8.45
CA LEU A 212 -0.18 6.43 -9.14
C LEU A 212 -0.70 5.02 -9.42
N PRO A 213 -2.04 4.82 -9.39
CA PRO A 213 -2.65 3.58 -9.85
C PRO A 213 -2.37 3.33 -11.33
N SER A 214 -2.80 2.18 -11.83
CA SER A 214 -2.75 1.90 -13.26
C SER A 214 -3.48 3.00 -14.07
N ARG A 215 -3.07 3.18 -15.34
CA ARG A 215 -3.73 4.14 -16.25
C ARG A 215 -5.22 3.84 -16.41
N ARG A 216 -5.61 2.57 -16.43
CA ARG A 216 -7.01 2.14 -16.56
C ARG A 216 -7.81 2.56 -15.33
N ALA A 217 -7.27 2.30 -14.14
CA ALA A 217 -7.88 2.68 -12.87
C ALA A 217 -8.02 4.20 -12.73
N MET A 218 -6.99 4.97 -13.12
CA MET A 218 -7.03 6.43 -13.10
C MET A 218 -8.14 6.98 -14.01
N LEU A 219 -8.17 6.55 -15.27
CA LEU A 219 -9.17 7.00 -16.25
C LEU A 219 -10.59 6.62 -15.80
N ALA A 220 -10.78 5.40 -15.30
CA ALA A 220 -12.08 4.96 -14.79
C ALA A 220 -12.54 5.80 -13.59
N THR A 221 -11.62 6.12 -12.67
CA THR A 221 -11.93 6.94 -11.48
C THR A 221 -12.28 8.36 -11.88
N LEU A 222 -11.48 9.00 -12.74
CA LEU A 222 -11.77 10.35 -13.22
C LEU A 222 -13.08 10.41 -14.01
N ALA A 223 -13.32 9.45 -14.90
CA ALA A 223 -14.58 9.36 -15.64
C ALA A 223 -15.77 9.20 -14.69
N THR A 224 -15.64 8.36 -13.66
CA THR A 224 -16.69 8.18 -12.64
C THR A 224 -16.97 9.49 -11.90
N LEU A 225 -15.94 10.20 -11.45
CA LEU A 225 -16.10 11.47 -10.76
C LEU A 225 -16.69 12.57 -11.65
N LEU A 226 -16.31 12.62 -12.93
CA LEU A 226 -16.90 13.54 -13.91
C LEU A 226 -18.37 13.23 -14.19
N VAL A 227 -18.72 11.95 -14.36
CA VAL A 227 -20.11 11.51 -14.51
C VAL A 227 -20.93 11.85 -13.27
N LEU A 228 -20.39 11.61 -12.06
CA LEU A 228 -21.05 12.01 -10.81
C LEU A 228 -21.23 13.53 -10.73
N SER A 229 -20.23 14.29 -11.14
CA SER A 229 -20.27 15.76 -11.17
C SER A 229 -21.35 16.30 -12.10
N LEU A 230 -21.60 15.62 -13.22
CA LEU A 230 -22.64 15.96 -14.19
C LEU A 230 -24.04 15.53 -13.73
N LEU A 231 -24.18 14.29 -13.22
CA LEU A 231 -25.47 13.72 -12.86
C LEU A 231 -26.00 14.23 -11.53
N LYS A 232 -25.09 14.51 -10.59
CA LYS A 232 -25.42 15.01 -9.26
C LYS A 232 -24.43 16.13 -8.92
N PRO A 233 -24.65 17.36 -9.38
CA PRO A 233 -23.74 18.45 -9.07
C PRO A 233 -23.76 18.82 -7.58
N ALA A 234 -22.61 19.26 -7.07
CA ALA A 234 -22.45 19.75 -5.71
C ALA A 234 -22.91 21.21 -5.61
N LEU A 235 -24.22 21.39 -5.45
CA LEU A 235 -24.85 22.71 -5.35
C LEU A 235 -24.62 23.34 -3.97
N SER A 236 -24.43 24.66 -3.93
CA SER A 236 -24.33 25.43 -2.69
C SER A 236 -25.69 25.56 -1.99
N HIS A 237 -25.66 25.71 -0.67
CA HIS A 237 -26.82 26.13 0.11
C HIS A 237 -27.11 27.64 -0.10
N PRO A 238 -28.26 28.15 0.40
CA PRO A 238 -28.49 29.60 0.43
C PRO A 238 -27.38 30.34 1.19
N PRO A 239 -27.24 31.67 1.01
CA PRO A 239 -26.13 32.42 1.58
C PRO A 239 -26.14 32.37 3.11
N ALA A 240 -24.94 32.38 3.68
CA ALA A 240 -24.76 32.58 5.11
C ALA A 240 -25.42 33.91 5.54
N ASN A 241 -26.10 33.87 6.67
CA ASN A 241 -26.69 35.04 7.30
C ASN A 241 -26.48 34.91 8.80
N LEU A 242 -25.48 35.62 9.34
CA LEU A 242 -25.15 35.55 10.77
C LEU A 242 -26.28 36.06 11.68
N ALA A 243 -27.25 36.81 11.14
CA ALA A 243 -28.44 37.22 11.89
C ALA A 243 -29.51 36.12 11.98
N ARG A 244 -29.30 34.95 11.35
CA ARG A 244 -30.21 33.80 11.39
C ARG A 244 -29.44 32.53 11.70
N VAL A 245 -29.97 31.74 12.63
CA VAL A 245 -29.49 30.37 12.83
C VAL A 245 -29.90 29.54 11.61
N PRO A 246 -28.98 28.82 10.96
CA PRO A 246 -29.32 27.95 9.83
C PRO A 246 -30.38 26.91 10.21
N GLY A 247 -31.28 26.60 9.28
CA GLY A 247 -32.33 25.61 9.45
C GLY A 247 -31.84 24.17 9.23
N ALA A 248 -32.67 23.32 8.64
CA ALA A 248 -32.24 21.98 8.24
C ALA A 248 -31.18 22.05 7.13
N ILE A 249 -29.96 21.59 7.42
CA ILE A 249 -28.83 21.55 6.48
C ILE A 249 -28.54 20.10 6.07
N GLY A 250 -28.23 19.88 4.79
CA GLY A 250 -27.73 18.59 4.30
C GLY A 250 -26.27 18.41 4.72
N LEU A 251 -26.00 17.46 5.61
CA LEU A 251 -24.65 17.21 6.11
C LEU A 251 -23.85 16.28 5.20
N ASP A 252 -22.57 16.59 5.09
CA ASP A 252 -21.57 15.68 4.55
C ASP A 252 -20.87 14.93 5.68
N TRP A 253 -21.05 13.62 5.68
CA TRP A 253 -20.53 12.74 6.73
C TRP A 253 -19.05 12.38 6.57
N PHE A 254 -18.41 12.63 5.42
CA PHE A 254 -17.00 12.30 5.23
C PHE A 254 -16.08 13.29 5.95
N ILE A 255 -16.45 14.57 6.00
CA ILE A 255 -15.62 15.64 6.59
C ILE A 255 -16.27 16.23 7.84
N LEU A 256 -17.58 16.44 7.85
CA LEU A 256 -18.26 17.24 8.89
C LEU A 256 -18.86 16.40 10.03
N PHE A 257 -18.65 15.08 10.05
CA PHE A 257 -19.24 14.19 11.07
C PHE A 257 -18.86 14.54 12.52
N ILE A 258 -17.77 15.28 12.74
CA ILE A 258 -17.32 15.68 14.08
C ILE A 258 -18.31 16.67 14.71
N HIS A 259 -18.89 17.57 13.92
CA HIS A 259 -19.82 18.60 14.41
C HIS A 259 -21.12 18.02 15.01
N PRO A 260 -21.91 17.18 14.30
CA PRO A 260 -23.13 16.63 14.89
C PRO A 260 -22.82 15.71 16.07
N LEU A 261 -21.67 15.02 16.09
CA LEU A 261 -21.26 14.25 17.26
C LEU A 261 -20.95 15.15 18.47
N THR A 262 -20.43 16.35 18.23
CA THR A 262 -20.20 17.35 19.29
C THR A 262 -21.53 17.83 19.86
N ASP A 263 -22.50 18.16 19.01
CA ASP A 263 -23.84 18.61 19.40
C ASP A 263 -24.61 17.54 20.19
N LEU A 264 -24.45 16.27 19.81
CA LEU A 264 -25.08 15.12 20.48
C LEU A 264 -24.39 14.70 21.77
N SER A 265 -23.17 15.19 22.04
CA SER A 265 -22.40 14.78 23.20
C SER A 265 -21.81 15.97 23.95
N SER A 266 -20.52 16.27 23.77
CA SER A 266 -19.88 17.48 24.26
C SER A 266 -18.52 17.70 23.58
N PRO A 267 -18.04 18.95 23.49
CA PRO A 267 -16.68 19.26 23.03
C PRO A 267 -15.60 18.47 23.79
N ALA A 268 -15.76 18.34 25.11
CA ALA A 268 -14.83 17.62 25.98
C ALA A 268 -14.67 16.14 25.58
N LEU A 269 -15.80 15.45 25.33
CA LEU A 269 -15.77 14.06 24.91
C LEU A 269 -15.10 13.92 23.54
N ILE A 270 -15.44 14.78 22.58
CA ILE A 270 -14.89 14.72 21.23
C ILE A 270 -13.38 14.95 21.22
N TRP A 271 -12.87 15.98 21.91
CA TRP A 271 -11.43 16.17 22.03
C TRP A 271 -10.73 15.03 22.76
N THR A 272 -11.34 14.49 23.81
CA THR A 272 -10.81 13.31 24.51
C THR A 272 -10.69 12.11 23.57
N LEU A 273 -11.70 11.87 22.72
CA LEU A 273 -11.68 10.81 21.72
C LEU A 273 -10.64 11.07 20.62
N LEU A 274 -10.55 12.29 20.09
CA LEU A 274 -9.61 12.65 19.03
C LEU A 274 -8.15 12.55 19.51
N PHE A 275 -7.83 13.12 20.67
CA PHE A 275 -6.50 13.00 21.25
C PHE A 275 -6.20 11.59 21.75
N GLY A 276 -7.18 10.90 22.34
CA GLY A 276 -7.05 9.51 22.75
C GLY A 276 -6.76 8.58 21.57
N LEU A 277 -7.49 8.74 20.46
CA LEU A 277 -7.24 7.99 19.23
C LEU A 277 -5.87 8.35 18.63
N THR A 278 -5.52 9.63 18.57
CA THR A 278 -4.21 10.08 18.08
C THR A 278 -3.07 9.49 18.91
N ALA A 279 -3.18 9.54 20.24
CA ALA A 279 -2.22 8.95 21.17
C ALA A 279 -2.14 7.43 21.02
N LEU A 280 -3.28 6.75 20.81
CA LEU A 280 -3.32 5.32 20.53
C LEU A 280 -2.58 5.00 19.23
N LEU A 281 -2.84 5.74 18.14
CA LEU A 281 -2.14 5.57 16.87
C LEU A 281 -0.63 5.75 17.04
N PHE A 282 -0.18 6.73 17.83
CA PHE A 282 1.24 6.90 18.15
C PHE A 282 1.79 5.78 19.03
N ALA A 283 1.01 5.22 19.96
CA ALA A 283 1.45 4.15 20.86
C ALA A 283 1.54 2.78 20.19
N LEU A 284 0.69 2.50 19.18
CA LEU A 284 0.60 1.20 18.50
C LEU A 284 1.96 0.62 18.06
N PRO A 285 2.87 1.36 17.40
CA PRO A 285 4.19 0.86 17.00
C PRO A 285 5.09 0.36 18.14
N PHE A 286 4.84 0.85 19.36
CA PHE A 286 5.63 0.61 20.57
C PHE A 286 5.08 -0.53 21.43
N LEU A 287 3.90 -1.06 21.11
CA LEU A 287 3.36 -2.22 21.81
C LEU A 287 4.28 -3.46 21.65
N PRO A 288 4.35 -4.35 22.66
CA PRO A 288 5.20 -5.54 22.64
C PRO A 288 4.97 -6.41 21.41
N ARG A 289 6.05 -6.92 20.82
CA ARG A 289 6.03 -7.67 19.55
C ARG A 289 6.29 -9.17 19.75
N PRO A 290 5.85 -10.01 18.79
CA PRO A 290 6.47 -11.32 18.55
C PRO A 290 7.97 -11.18 18.25
N ARG A 291 8.74 -12.25 18.47
CA ARG A 291 10.22 -12.24 18.36
C ARG A 291 10.71 -11.62 17.04
N PRO A 292 11.80 -10.81 17.07
CA PRO A 292 12.43 -10.29 15.85
C PRO A 292 12.77 -11.44 14.91
N GLN A 293 12.46 -11.29 13.62
CA GLN A 293 12.90 -12.25 12.63
C GLN A 293 14.37 -12.01 12.30
N PRO A 294 15.19 -13.06 12.05
CA PRO A 294 16.56 -12.87 11.61
C PRO A 294 16.60 -12.10 10.28
N VAL A 295 17.48 -11.11 10.22
CA VAL A 295 17.68 -10.25 9.05
C VAL A 295 18.67 -10.88 8.08
N ALA A 296 18.68 -10.40 6.83
CA ALA A 296 19.66 -10.84 5.84
C ALA A 296 21.10 -10.59 6.32
N VAL A 297 22.00 -11.54 6.07
CA VAL A 297 23.42 -11.47 6.47
C VAL A 297 24.29 -11.51 5.22
N VAL A 298 25.32 -10.67 5.19
CA VAL A 298 26.27 -10.58 4.07
C VAL A 298 27.55 -11.31 4.44
N ASP A 299 27.98 -12.23 3.58
CA ASP A 299 29.30 -12.84 3.66
C ASP A 299 30.28 -12.04 2.79
N ALA A 300 31.23 -11.35 3.43
CA ALA A 300 32.19 -10.52 2.72
C ALA A 300 33.10 -11.32 1.77
N ALA A 301 33.38 -12.60 2.06
CA ALA A 301 34.21 -13.41 1.18
C ALA A 301 33.51 -13.74 -0.15
N SER A 302 32.20 -13.99 -0.10
CA SER A 302 31.36 -14.41 -1.22
C SER A 302 30.59 -13.27 -1.90
N CYS A 303 30.53 -12.08 -1.28
CA CYS A 303 29.93 -10.90 -1.87
C CYS A 303 30.76 -10.39 -3.05
N THR A 304 30.10 -10.22 -4.20
CA THR A 304 30.73 -9.73 -5.44
C THR A 304 30.66 -8.21 -5.58
N GLY A 305 29.83 -7.54 -4.78
CA GLY A 305 29.64 -6.09 -4.86
C GLY A 305 28.76 -5.62 -6.02
N CYS A 306 27.98 -6.52 -6.62
CA CYS A 306 27.26 -6.28 -7.88
C CYS A 306 25.90 -5.55 -7.75
N ASP A 307 25.59 -4.93 -6.61
CA ASP A 307 24.40 -4.12 -6.28
C ASP A 307 22.97 -4.70 -6.52
N ARG A 308 22.80 -5.88 -7.12
CA ARG A 308 21.46 -6.48 -7.38
C ARG A 308 20.58 -6.58 -6.14
N CYS A 309 21.16 -6.90 -4.99
CA CYS A 309 20.42 -6.95 -3.72
C CYS A 309 19.91 -5.57 -3.28
N LEU A 310 20.66 -4.49 -3.57
CA LEU A 310 20.21 -3.11 -3.36
C LEU A 310 19.04 -2.79 -4.31
N ALA A 311 19.18 -3.09 -5.61
CA ALA A 311 18.15 -2.83 -6.60
C ALA A 311 16.82 -3.58 -6.33
N ASP A 312 16.92 -4.78 -5.77
CA ASP A 312 15.80 -5.68 -5.45
C ASP A 312 15.31 -5.55 -4.01
N CYS A 313 15.78 -4.60 -3.21
CA CYS A 313 15.26 -4.41 -1.86
C CYS A 313 14.03 -3.47 -1.86
N PRO A 314 12.82 -3.91 -1.46
CA PRO A 314 11.63 -3.06 -1.45
C PRO A 314 11.55 -2.18 -0.20
N TYR A 315 12.58 -2.19 0.65
CA TYR A 315 12.56 -1.50 1.93
C TYR A 315 13.76 -0.57 2.11
N ALA A 316 14.56 -0.38 1.06
CA ALA A 316 15.83 0.34 1.12
C ALA A 316 16.75 -0.12 2.27
N ALA A 317 16.64 -1.39 2.67
CA ALA A 317 17.37 -1.97 3.79
C ALA A 317 18.81 -2.38 3.45
N ILE A 318 19.26 -2.11 2.22
CA ILE A 318 20.59 -2.49 1.74
C ILE A 318 21.25 -1.23 1.20
N SER A 319 22.51 -1.01 1.56
CA SER A 319 23.39 0.00 0.98
C SER A 319 24.69 -0.66 0.51
N MET A 320 25.46 0.03 -0.33
CA MET A 320 26.77 -0.43 -0.75
C MET A 320 27.85 0.40 -0.06
N ALA A 321 28.84 -0.28 0.52
CA ALA A 321 30.00 0.34 1.16
C ALA A 321 31.30 -0.20 0.54
N PRO A 322 32.43 0.54 0.61
CA PRO A 322 33.71 0.05 0.14
C PRO A 322 34.09 -1.29 0.79
N HIS A 323 34.53 -2.26 0.00
CA HIS A 323 34.88 -3.57 0.51
C HIS A 323 36.17 -3.51 1.34
N PRO A 324 36.17 -3.99 2.60
CA PRO A 324 37.28 -3.77 3.54
C PRO A 324 38.60 -4.45 3.14
N ARG A 325 38.53 -5.53 2.33
CA ARG A 325 39.70 -6.34 1.94
C ARG A 325 39.95 -6.43 0.43
N ARG A 326 39.13 -5.78 -0.40
CA ARG A 326 39.18 -5.90 -1.87
C ARG A 326 39.01 -4.50 -2.46
N PRO A 327 40.10 -3.72 -2.61
CA PRO A 327 40.04 -2.37 -3.15
C PRO A 327 39.32 -2.35 -4.51
N GLY A 328 38.46 -1.34 -4.72
CA GLY A 328 37.66 -1.20 -5.94
C GLY A 328 36.36 -2.00 -5.97
N LEU A 329 36.15 -2.96 -5.05
CA LEU A 329 34.86 -3.63 -4.90
C LEU A 329 33.99 -2.97 -3.82
N GLN A 330 32.68 -3.16 -3.97
CA GLN A 330 31.69 -2.78 -2.97
C GLN A 330 31.26 -4.01 -2.16
N LEU A 331 30.74 -3.78 -0.96
CA LEU A 331 30.17 -4.76 -0.05
C LEU A 331 28.75 -4.31 0.28
N ALA A 332 27.80 -5.23 0.17
CA ALA A 332 26.44 -4.97 0.63
C ALA A 332 26.43 -4.83 2.16
N VAL A 333 25.68 -3.86 2.68
CA VAL A 333 25.47 -3.65 4.11
C VAL A 333 23.97 -3.65 4.36
N VAL A 334 23.52 -4.45 5.31
CA VAL A 334 22.10 -4.61 5.64
C VAL A 334 21.78 -3.76 6.87
N ASP A 335 20.81 -2.86 6.73
CA ASP A 335 20.18 -2.17 7.85
C ASP A 335 19.11 -3.10 8.47
N ALA A 336 19.38 -3.53 9.71
CA ALA A 336 18.51 -4.46 10.42
C ALA A 336 17.14 -3.85 10.77
N ASP A 337 17.04 -2.53 10.95
CA ASP A 337 15.80 -1.85 11.30
C ASP A 337 14.85 -1.72 10.10
N LEU A 338 15.41 -1.74 8.88
CA LEU A 338 14.67 -1.68 7.62
C LEU A 338 14.38 -3.07 7.02
N CYS A 339 15.13 -4.11 7.41
CA CYS A 339 15.02 -5.42 6.80
C CYS A 339 13.72 -6.14 7.16
N ALA A 340 12.89 -6.44 6.16
CA ALA A 340 11.64 -7.19 6.34
C ALA A 340 11.81 -8.72 6.44
N ALA A 341 13.04 -9.23 6.45
CA ALA A 341 13.34 -10.66 6.48
C ALA A 341 12.68 -11.50 5.35
N CYS A 342 12.44 -10.88 4.19
CA CYS A 342 11.72 -11.52 3.07
C CYS A 342 12.59 -12.41 2.17
N GLY A 343 13.93 -12.33 2.26
CA GLY A 343 14.86 -13.14 1.47
C GLY A 343 15.00 -12.76 -0.01
N ILE A 344 14.34 -11.72 -0.50
CA ILE A 344 14.40 -11.34 -1.92
C ILE A 344 15.84 -11.07 -2.39
N CYS A 345 16.64 -10.44 -1.53
CA CYS A 345 18.05 -10.19 -1.79
C CYS A 345 18.86 -11.48 -2.00
N ALA A 346 18.56 -12.54 -1.24
CA ALA A 346 19.18 -13.84 -1.40
C ALA A 346 18.83 -14.45 -2.77
N GLY A 347 17.57 -14.28 -3.23
CA GLY A 347 17.14 -14.69 -4.57
C GLY A 347 17.78 -13.90 -5.72
N ALA A 348 18.17 -12.63 -5.47
CA ALA A 348 18.84 -11.76 -6.44
C ALA A 348 20.37 -12.00 -6.53
N CYS A 349 20.94 -12.59 -5.49
CA CYS A 349 22.38 -12.73 -5.33
C CYS A 349 22.97 -13.67 -6.39
N PRO A 350 23.97 -13.24 -7.19
CA PRO A 350 24.56 -14.08 -8.25
C PRO A 350 25.22 -15.36 -7.74
N SER A 351 25.67 -15.38 -6.47
CA SER A 351 26.24 -16.59 -5.87
C SER A 351 25.17 -17.58 -5.37
N SER A 352 23.88 -17.26 -5.45
CA SER A 352 22.79 -18.18 -5.04
C SER A 352 22.47 -19.28 -6.06
N THR A 353 23.29 -19.47 -7.08
CA THR A 353 23.10 -20.57 -8.04
C THR A 353 23.36 -21.94 -7.39
N PRO A 354 22.43 -22.91 -7.52
CA PRO A 354 22.56 -24.23 -6.91
C PRO A 354 23.58 -25.13 -7.62
N PHE A 355 24.00 -24.78 -8.84
CA PHE A 355 24.92 -25.56 -9.69
C PHE A 355 26.41 -25.45 -9.30
N ARG A 356 26.74 -24.85 -8.14
CA ARG A 356 28.14 -24.78 -7.68
C ARG A 356 28.58 -26.14 -7.12
N ARG A 357 29.82 -26.50 -7.45
CA ARG A 357 30.43 -27.78 -7.04
C ARG A 357 30.67 -27.92 -5.54
N GLN A 358 30.73 -26.80 -4.82
CA GLN A 358 30.98 -26.77 -3.38
C GLN A 358 29.86 -27.50 -2.63
N GLU A 359 30.23 -28.33 -1.65
CA GLU A 359 29.32 -29.07 -0.79
C GLU A 359 28.48 -28.13 0.09
N ALA A 360 29.14 -27.14 0.71
CA ALA A 360 28.47 -26.03 1.38
C ALA A 360 28.36 -24.82 0.44
N LEU A 361 27.12 -24.38 0.15
CA LEU A 361 26.87 -23.17 -0.64
C LEU A 361 26.91 -21.93 0.25
N THR A 362 28.02 -21.20 0.24
CA THR A 362 28.08 -19.87 0.85
C THR A 362 27.73 -18.81 -0.19
N THR A 363 26.68 -18.02 0.06
CA THR A 363 26.25 -16.93 -0.83
C THR A 363 26.75 -15.59 -0.29
N GLY A 364 26.77 -14.56 -1.14
CA GLY A 364 27.23 -13.22 -0.75
C GLY A 364 26.26 -12.51 0.19
N ILE A 365 24.96 -12.83 0.12
CA ILE A 365 23.91 -12.37 1.03
C ILE A 365 22.85 -13.46 1.14
N ASP A 366 22.45 -13.79 2.36
CA ASP A 366 21.50 -14.88 2.62
C ASP A 366 20.60 -14.61 3.83
N MET A 367 19.59 -15.47 4.02
CA MET A 367 18.70 -15.47 5.18
C MET A 367 19.12 -16.54 6.20
N PRO A 368 19.49 -16.19 7.45
CA PRO A 368 19.92 -17.16 8.47
C PRO A 368 18.90 -18.27 8.76
N GLN A 369 17.61 -17.95 8.67
CA GLN A 369 16.50 -18.87 8.94
C GLN A 369 16.17 -19.80 7.75
N GLN A 370 16.61 -19.46 6.54
CA GLN A 370 16.41 -20.30 5.37
C GLN A 370 17.53 -20.06 4.33
N PRO A 371 18.78 -20.48 4.63
CA PRO A 371 19.90 -20.26 3.73
C PRO A 371 19.71 -20.98 2.39
N VAL A 372 20.29 -20.45 1.31
CA VAL A 372 20.23 -21.07 -0.03
C VAL A 372 20.82 -22.48 -0.03
N HIS A 373 21.82 -22.74 0.82
CA HIS A 373 22.37 -24.08 1.00
C HIS A 373 21.33 -25.07 1.53
N ALA A 374 20.60 -24.70 2.58
CA ALA A 374 19.56 -25.53 3.18
C ALA A 374 18.40 -25.75 2.20
N LEU A 375 18.06 -24.73 1.39
CA LEU A 375 17.08 -24.87 0.32
C LEU A 375 17.52 -25.90 -0.73
N ARG A 376 18.81 -25.95 -1.09
CA ARG A 376 19.36 -26.97 -2.00
C ARG A 376 19.25 -28.37 -1.39
N GLU A 377 19.69 -28.54 -0.14
CA GLU A 377 19.63 -29.84 0.54
C GLU A 377 18.20 -30.34 0.68
N GLN A 378 17.28 -29.46 1.08
CA GLN A 378 15.86 -29.78 1.19
C GLN A 378 15.27 -30.26 -0.15
N LEU A 379 15.62 -29.58 -1.25
CA LEU A 379 15.16 -29.98 -2.58
C LEU A 379 15.72 -31.34 -3.01
N GLU A 380 17.02 -31.57 -2.81
CA GLU A 380 17.69 -32.84 -3.13
C GLU A 380 17.09 -34.00 -2.33
N GLN A 381 16.93 -33.82 -1.01
CA GLN A 381 16.35 -34.81 -0.11
C GLN A 381 14.90 -35.12 -0.47
N ALA A 382 14.10 -34.09 -0.75
CA ALA A 382 12.69 -34.28 -1.09
C ALA A 382 12.50 -34.97 -2.45
N LEU A 383 13.31 -34.63 -3.45
CA LEU A 383 13.29 -35.31 -4.74
C LEU A 383 13.72 -36.78 -4.63
N ALA A 384 14.70 -37.08 -3.77
CA ALA A 384 15.14 -38.46 -3.52
C ALA A 384 14.06 -39.33 -2.82
N GLN A 385 13.16 -38.71 -2.06
CA GLN A 385 12.07 -39.39 -1.36
C GLN A 385 10.78 -39.47 -2.19
N CYS A 386 10.67 -38.70 -3.27
CA CYS A 386 9.48 -38.70 -4.11
C CYS A 386 9.31 -40.02 -4.86
N SER A 387 8.07 -40.48 -4.90
CA SER A 387 7.66 -41.68 -5.64
C SER A 387 6.39 -41.39 -6.42
N GLY A 388 6.45 -41.59 -7.73
CA GLY A 388 5.33 -41.25 -8.61
C GLY A 388 5.69 -41.33 -10.08
N ARG A 389 4.67 -41.31 -10.93
CA ARG A 389 4.84 -41.26 -12.39
C ARG A 389 5.12 -39.84 -12.91
N CYS A 390 4.73 -38.82 -12.16
CA CYS A 390 4.92 -37.40 -12.49
C CYS A 390 5.28 -36.63 -11.22
N THR A 391 6.56 -36.33 -11.03
CA THR A 391 7.07 -35.64 -9.84
C THR A 391 6.97 -34.13 -10.04
N ILE A 392 6.26 -33.43 -9.14
CA ILE A 392 6.12 -31.97 -9.19
C ILE A 392 6.75 -31.34 -7.96
N VAL A 393 7.57 -30.30 -8.15
CA VAL A 393 8.10 -29.48 -7.07
C VAL A 393 7.32 -28.17 -6.97
N VAL A 394 6.70 -27.94 -5.81
CA VAL A 394 5.92 -26.75 -5.50
C VAL A 394 6.73 -25.83 -4.58
N PHE A 395 7.17 -24.69 -5.10
CA PHE A 395 7.69 -23.60 -4.27
C PHE A 395 6.55 -22.68 -3.86
N SER A 396 6.27 -22.55 -2.57
CA SER A 396 5.11 -21.78 -2.07
C SER A 396 5.53 -20.62 -1.16
N CYS A 397 4.79 -19.51 -1.21
CA CYS A 397 4.97 -18.40 -0.28
C CYS A 397 4.25 -18.68 1.04
N THR A 398 4.95 -18.62 2.17
CA THR A 398 4.35 -18.73 3.53
C THR A 398 3.38 -17.61 3.89
N ARG A 399 3.30 -16.55 3.08
CA ARG A 399 2.32 -15.45 3.20
C ARG A 399 1.16 -15.53 2.21
N GLY A 400 1.18 -16.50 1.29
CA GLY A 400 0.14 -16.73 0.28
C GLY A 400 -0.89 -17.77 0.72
N ALA A 401 -1.52 -18.42 -0.27
CA ALA A 401 -2.34 -19.61 -0.02
C ALA A 401 -1.55 -20.71 0.70
N ASP A 402 -2.19 -21.39 1.64
CA ASP A 402 -1.60 -22.56 2.28
C ASP A 402 -1.51 -23.71 1.26
N ALA A 403 -0.27 -24.12 0.98
CA ALA A 403 0.06 -25.20 0.05
C ALA A 403 0.41 -26.52 0.76
N SER A 404 0.38 -26.56 2.10
CA SER A 404 0.78 -27.76 2.87
C SER A 404 -0.07 -28.98 2.51
N ALA A 405 -1.36 -28.78 2.24
CA ALA A 405 -2.29 -29.82 1.83
C ALA A 405 -2.03 -30.39 0.41
N LEU A 406 -1.14 -29.77 -0.38
CA LEU A 406 -0.77 -30.27 -1.71
C LEU A 406 0.33 -31.35 -1.66
N ALA A 407 0.99 -31.52 -0.51
CA ALA A 407 2.06 -32.51 -0.37
C ALA A 407 1.51 -33.92 -0.58
N ALA A 408 2.14 -34.66 -1.47
CA ALA A 408 1.77 -36.03 -1.84
C ALA A 408 3.03 -36.83 -2.18
N ALA A 409 2.90 -38.15 -2.39
CA ALA A 409 4.02 -39.02 -2.75
C ALA A 409 4.78 -38.52 -4.00
N ASP A 410 4.04 -37.93 -4.95
CA ASP A 410 4.54 -37.40 -6.22
C ASP A 410 4.70 -35.87 -6.24
N THR A 411 4.42 -35.19 -5.12
CA THR A 411 4.41 -33.72 -5.04
C THR A 411 5.17 -33.23 -3.83
N VAL A 412 6.33 -32.61 -4.07
CA VAL A 412 7.12 -31.94 -3.05
C VAL A 412 6.60 -30.53 -2.84
N VAL A 413 6.34 -30.14 -1.60
CA VAL A 413 6.04 -28.73 -1.25
C VAL A 413 7.19 -28.15 -0.42
N ILE A 414 7.84 -27.12 -0.97
CA ILE A 414 8.89 -26.36 -0.29
C ILE A 414 8.35 -24.96 0.05
N PRO A 415 7.99 -24.70 1.32
CA PRO A 415 7.58 -23.37 1.74
C PRO A 415 8.79 -22.43 1.82
N LEU A 416 8.63 -21.22 1.28
CA LEU A 416 9.61 -20.15 1.28
C LEU A 416 9.11 -18.98 2.12
N LEU A 417 10.02 -18.25 2.79
CA LEU A 417 9.68 -16.98 3.46
C LEU A 417 8.88 -16.07 2.52
N CYS A 418 9.36 -15.95 1.29
CA CYS A 418 8.71 -15.28 0.17
C CYS A 418 9.13 -16.01 -1.11
N THR A 419 8.26 -16.18 -2.09
CA THR A 419 8.69 -16.70 -3.39
C THR A 419 9.74 -15.83 -4.07
N GLY A 420 9.78 -14.52 -3.75
CA GLY A 420 10.82 -13.62 -4.26
C GLY A 420 12.24 -13.96 -3.79
N MET A 421 12.38 -14.82 -2.77
CA MET A 421 13.68 -15.36 -2.36
C MET A 421 14.18 -16.50 -3.26
N LEU A 422 13.32 -17.09 -4.09
CA LEU A 422 13.68 -18.20 -4.97
C LEU A 422 14.65 -17.69 -6.05
N PRO A 423 15.91 -18.16 -6.06
CA PRO A 423 16.78 -17.91 -7.20
C PRO A 423 16.21 -18.65 -8.42
N PRO A 424 16.07 -18.03 -9.59
CA PRO A 424 15.44 -18.66 -10.76
C PRO A 424 16.15 -19.95 -11.19
N ALA A 425 17.46 -20.06 -10.94
CA ALA A 425 18.23 -21.26 -11.22
C ALA A 425 17.76 -22.52 -10.47
N PHE A 426 17.02 -22.38 -9.36
CA PHE A 426 16.42 -23.52 -8.66
C PHE A 426 15.31 -24.21 -9.46
N VAL A 427 14.64 -23.50 -10.37
CA VAL A 427 13.66 -24.12 -11.28
C VAL A 427 14.39 -25.09 -12.21
N GLU A 428 15.47 -24.65 -12.84
CA GLU A 428 16.30 -25.52 -13.69
C GLU A 428 16.90 -26.67 -12.88
N TYR A 429 17.35 -26.40 -11.65
CA TYR A 429 17.94 -27.40 -10.76
C TYR A 429 16.96 -28.50 -10.40
N ALA A 430 15.72 -28.16 -10.04
CA ALA A 430 14.67 -29.11 -9.73
C ALA A 430 14.35 -30.03 -10.92
N LEU A 431 14.19 -29.45 -12.12
CA LEU A 431 13.91 -30.21 -13.34
C LEU A 431 15.06 -31.18 -13.70
N ARG A 432 16.31 -30.70 -13.61
CA ARG A 432 17.49 -31.55 -13.83
C ARG A 432 17.73 -32.57 -12.71
N GLY A 433 17.16 -32.35 -11.54
CA GLY A 433 17.17 -33.25 -10.39
C GLY A 433 16.10 -34.35 -10.45
N GLY A 434 15.26 -34.37 -11.48
CA GLY A 434 14.25 -35.40 -11.70
C GLY A 434 12.79 -34.95 -11.54
N ALA A 435 12.53 -33.67 -11.30
CA ALA A 435 11.16 -33.14 -11.35
C ALA A 435 10.64 -33.10 -12.80
N ASP A 436 9.42 -33.58 -13.02
CA ASP A 436 8.72 -33.44 -14.29
C ASP A 436 8.20 -32.01 -14.51
N GLY A 437 7.88 -31.31 -13.43
CA GLY A 437 7.47 -29.91 -13.48
C GLY A 437 7.74 -29.15 -12.19
N VAL A 438 7.82 -27.83 -12.32
CA VAL A 438 7.97 -26.90 -11.20
C VAL A 438 6.76 -25.99 -11.16
N PHE A 439 6.13 -25.90 -9.99
CA PHE A 439 5.00 -25.04 -9.73
C PHE A 439 5.41 -23.99 -8.69
N VAL A 440 5.17 -22.71 -8.98
CA VAL A 440 5.54 -21.61 -8.08
C VAL A 440 4.29 -20.85 -7.68
N SER A 441 3.90 -20.99 -6.41
CA SER A 441 2.72 -20.35 -5.84
C SER A 441 3.09 -19.02 -5.18
N THR A 442 2.78 -17.91 -5.84
CA THR A 442 3.05 -16.55 -5.35
C THR A 442 1.82 -15.96 -4.67
N CYS A 443 1.99 -14.84 -3.95
CA CYS A 443 0.84 -14.00 -3.59
C CYS A 443 0.14 -13.47 -4.86
N ARG A 444 -1.14 -13.10 -4.76
CA ARG A 444 -1.82 -12.35 -5.82
C ARG A 444 -1.15 -11.00 -6.05
N HIS A 445 -1.19 -10.57 -7.31
CA HIS A 445 -0.62 -9.28 -7.71
C HIS A 445 -1.31 -8.11 -6.99
N GLY A 446 -0.54 -7.12 -6.54
CA GLY A 446 -1.01 -6.04 -5.65
C GLY A 446 -1.30 -6.47 -4.20
N GLY A 447 -1.34 -7.78 -3.92
CA GLY A 447 -1.63 -8.37 -2.61
C GLY A 447 -0.42 -8.93 -1.86
N CYS A 448 0.78 -8.78 -2.40
CA CYS A 448 1.98 -9.34 -1.81
C CYS A 448 2.31 -8.74 -0.43
N ASP A 449 2.45 -9.61 0.58
CA ASP A 449 2.79 -9.20 1.94
C ASP A 449 4.13 -8.46 2.00
N PHE A 450 5.07 -8.92 1.17
CA PHE A 450 6.40 -8.33 1.01
C PHE A 450 6.52 -7.34 -0.16
N ARG A 451 5.42 -6.70 -0.57
CA ARG A 451 5.28 -5.69 -1.64
C ARG A 451 5.57 -6.19 -3.05
N LEU A 452 6.82 -6.53 -3.35
CA LEU A 452 7.29 -6.80 -4.72
C LEU A 452 7.72 -8.26 -4.93
N GLY A 453 7.55 -9.11 -3.91
CA GLY A 453 7.97 -10.52 -3.96
C GLY A 453 7.36 -11.32 -5.11
N ASP A 454 6.05 -11.20 -5.37
CA ASP A 454 5.36 -11.85 -6.48
C ASP A 454 5.87 -11.30 -7.82
N ARG A 455 5.96 -9.97 -7.94
CA ARG A 455 6.39 -9.27 -9.15
C ARG A 455 7.81 -9.67 -9.55
N TRP A 456 8.76 -9.65 -8.62
CA TRP A 456 10.14 -10.06 -8.92
C TRP A 456 10.27 -11.54 -9.21
N THR A 457 9.52 -12.39 -8.53
CA THR A 457 9.46 -13.82 -8.88
C THR A 457 9.02 -13.96 -10.34
N SER A 458 7.92 -13.29 -10.70
CA SER A 458 7.36 -13.31 -12.05
C SER A 458 8.33 -12.75 -13.10
N GLU A 459 8.89 -11.56 -12.88
CA GLU A 459 9.81 -10.91 -13.82
C GLU A 459 11.09 -11.75 -14.03
N ARG A 460 11.68 -12.31 -12.97
CA ARG A 460 12.87 -13.17 -13.07
C ARG A 460 12.57 -14.47 -13.83
N LEU A 461 11.44 -15.12 -13.54
CA LEU A 461 11.04 -16.36 -14.22
C LEU A 461 10.63 -16.15 -15.69
N ARG A 462 10.15 -14.94 -16.04
CA ARG A 462 9.79 -14.56 -17.42
C ARG A 462 10.94 -13.96 -18.23
N GLY A 463 12.14 -13.79 -17.67
CA GLY A 463 13.26 -13.19 -18.40
C GLY A 463 13.26 -11.67 -18.46
N GLN A 464 12.46 -10.99 -17.62
CA GLN A 464 12.30 -9.53 -17.61
C GLN A 464 13.19 -8.84 -16.55
N ARG A 465 13.78 -9.61 -15.63
CA ARG A 465 14.65 -9.10 -14.55
C ARG A 465 15.80 -10.04 -14.24
N GLU A 466 16.97 -9.47 -13.94
CA GLU A 466 18.14 -10.21 -13.45
C GLU A 466 18.04 -10.57 -11.95
N PRO A 467 18.57 -11.73 -11.51
CA PRO A 467 18.91 -12.88 -12.34
C PRO A 467 17.65 -13.43 -13.00
N HIS A 468 17.72 -13.87 -14.25
CA HIS A 468 16.59 -14.46 -14.96
C HIS A 468 16.70 -15.98 -15.11
N LEU A 469 15.55 -16.63 -15.32
CA LEU A 469 15.48 -18.04 -15.70
C LEU A 469 16.04 -18.24 -17.11
N ARG A 470 16.96 -19.20 -17.26
CA ARG A 470 17.57 -19.51 -18.55
C ARG A 470 16.52 -19.98 -19.56
N LYS A 471 16.65 -19.51 -20.81
CA LYS A 471 15.77 -19.88 -21.94
C LYS A 471 15.78 -21.38 -22.28
N THR A 472 16.77 -22.13 -21.78
CA THR A 472 16.83 -23.60 -21.94
C THR A 472 15.75 -24.32 -21.15
N VAL A 473 15.18 -23.69 -20.11
CA VAL A 473 14.12 -24.30 -19.30
C VAL A 473 12.81 -24.29 -20.10
N PRO A 474 12.17 -25.45 -20.34
CA PRO A 474 10.92 -25.52 -21.07
C PRO A 474 9.79 -24.81 -20.31
N ALA A 475 9.12 -23.86 -20.96
CA ALA A 475 7.99 -23.15 -20.37
C ALA A 475 6.80 -24.09 -20.06
N SER A 476 6.67 -25.19 -20.81
CA SER A 476 5.71 -26.29 -20.59
C SER A 476 5.84 -26.93 -19.20
N ARG A 477 7.02 -26.88 -18.59
CA ARG A 477 7.35 -27.52 -17.30
C ARG A 477 7.40 -26.55 -16.13
N LEU A 478 7.04 -25.28 -16.33
CA LEU A 478 6.99 -24.27 -15.29
C LEU A 478 5.62 -23.61 -15.25
N GLN A 479 4.99 -23.63 -14.08
CA GLN A 479 3.77 -22.86 -13.85
C GLN A 479 3.96 -21.89 -12.69
N LEU A 480 3.71 -20.61 -12.94
CA LEU A 480 3.51 -19.62 -11.90
C LEU A 480 2.01 -19.49 -11.66
N TYR A 481 1.59 -19.56 -10.41
CA TYR A 481 0.20 -19.41 -10.03
C TYR A 481 0.04 -18.40 -8.88
N PRO A 482 -0.60 -17.25 -9.11
CA PRO A 482 -0.88 -16.29 -8.06
C PRO A 482 -2.09 -16.73 -7.24
N ALA A 483 -1.90 -16.94 -5.93
CA ALA A 483 -2.93 -17.37 -5.01
C ALA A 483 -2.94 -16.51 -3.73
N ALA A 484 -4.11 -16.03 -3.34
CA ALA A 484 -4.33 -15.31 -2.09
C ALA A 484 -4.50 -16.28 -0.93
N ALA A 485 -4.52 -15.78 0.31
CA ALA A 485 -4.54 -16.60 1.51
C ALA A 485 -5.74 -17.59 1.57
N ARG A 486 -6.85 -17.29 0.87
CA ARG A 486 -8.07 -18.12 0.86
C ARG A 486 -8.23 -18.99 -0.40
N ASP A 487 -7.26 -18.98 -1.30
CA ASP A 487 -7.32 -19.67 -2.60
C ASP A 487 -6.81 -21.12 -2.56
N SER A 488 -6.72 -21.77 -1.39
CA SER A 488 -6.13 -23.12 -1.28
C SER A 488 -6.81 -24.17 -2.16
N SER A 489 -8.14 -24.09 -2.37
CA SER A 489 -8.84 -25.00 -3.29
C SER A 489 -8.49 -24.73 -4.74
N ALA A 490 -8.54 -23.46 -5.16
CA ALA A 490 -8.18 -23.06 -6.53
C ALA A 490 -6.71 -23.36 -6.84
N LEU A 491 -5.83 -23.28 -5.84
CA LEU A 491 -4.43 -23.69 -5.95
C LEU A 491 -4.29 -25.21 -6.19
N ALA A 492 -5.09 -26.02 -5.49
CA ALA A 492 -5.12 -27.48 -5.69
C ALA A 492 -5.64 -27.85 -7.08
N ASP A 493 -6.70 -27.19 -7.54
CA ASP A 493 -7.27 -27.39 -8.87
C ASP A 493 -6.25 -27.02 -9.97
N ALA A 494 -5.56 -25.89 -9.81
CA ALA A 494 -4.51 -25.45 -10.75
C ALA A 494 -3.31 -26.41 -10.80
N LEU A 495 -2.94 -27.02 -9.67
CA LEU A 495 -1.90 -28.04 -9.61
C LEU A 495 -2.34 -29.35 -10.31
N ALA A 496 -3.59 -29.76 -10.14
CA ALA A 496 -4.15 -30.92 -10.83
C ALA A 496 -4.21 -30.72 -12.36
N GLU A 497 -4.58 -29.52 -12.81
CA GLU A 497 -4.52 -29.14 -14.23
C GLU A 497 -3.07 -29.19 -14.74
N PHE A 498 -2.12 -28.64 -13.98
CA PHE A 498 -0.70 -28.67 -14.33
C PHE A 498 -0.19 -30.10 -14.53
N ARG A 499 -0.52 -30.99 -13.59
CA ARG A 499 -0.15 -32.40 -13.65
C ARG A 499 -0.70 -33.08 -14.90
N THR A 500 -1.95 -32.79 -15.24
CA THR A 500 -2.58 -33.31 -16.46
C THR A 500 -1.84 -32.83 -17.71
N ARG A 501 -1.49 -31.54 -17.78
CA ARG A 501 -0.70 -30.99 -18.89
C ARG A 501 0.65 -31.66 -19.01
N LEU A 502 1.40 -31.83 -17.91
CA LEU A 502 2.70 -32.50 -17.92
C LEU A 502 2.64 -33.92 -18.49
N GLY A 503 1.54 -34.65 -18.24
CA GLY A 503 1.32 -35.99 -18.82
C GLY A 503 1.15 -36.01 -20.35
N THR A 504 0.89 -34.86 -20.98
CA THR A 504 0.71 -34.71 -22.43
C THR A 504 1.91 -34.06 -23.14
N VAL A 505 2.88 -33.51 -22.40
CA VAL A 505 4.06 -32.87 -22.98
C VAL A 505 5.01 -33.93 -23.55
N SER A 506 5.53 -33.69 -24.76
CA SER A 506 6.56 -34.51 -25.40
C SER A 506 7.86 -34.55 -24.58
N ASP A 507 8.82 -35.41 -24.96
CA ASP A 507 10.10 -35.55 -24.25
C ASP A 507 11.03 -34.32 -24.46
N ASP A 508 10.73 -33.23 -23.76
CA ASP A 508 11.53 -31.99 -23.67
C ASP A 508 12.31 -31.93 -22.33
N ARG A 509 12.57 -33.09 -21.72
CA ARG A 509 13.26 -33.19 -20.43
C ARG A 509 14.69 -32.63 -20.55
N LEU A 510 15.09 -31.89 -19.52
CA LEU A 510 16.46 -31.42 -19.41
C LEU A 510 17.40 -32.59 -19.06
N PRO A 511 18.64 -32.60 -19.58
CA PRO A 511 19.58 -33.65 -19.21
C PRO A 511 19.90 -33.56 -17.71
N PRO A 512 20.02 -34.72 -17.03
CA PRO A 512 20.18 -34.76 -15.59
C PRO A 512 21.47 -34.04 -15.18
N TYR A 513 21.40 -33.31 -14.07
CA TYR A 513 22.57 -32.71 -13.45
C TYR A 513 22.98 -33.57 -12.26
N GLN A 514 24.04 -34.35 -12.46
CA GLN A 514 24.71 -35.02 -11.33
C GLN A 514 25.80 -34.09 -10.80
N ARG A 515 25.67 -33.70 -9.54
CA ARG A 515 26.76 -33.04 -8.83
C ARG A 515 27.94 -34.02 -8.82
N LYS A 516 29.04 -33.68 -9.51
CA LYS A 516 30.27 -34.46 -9.38
C LYS A 516 30.64 -34.46 -7.90
N ALA A 517 30.73 -35.65 -7.29
CA ALA A 517 31.30 -35.80 -5.97
C ALA A 517 32.70 -35.15 -5.96
N PRO A 518 33.09 -34.47 -4.87
CA PRO A 518 34.35 -33.75 -4.77
C PRO A 518 35.57 -34.60 -5.15
#